data_AF-B3N165-F1
#
_entry.id   AF-B3N165-F1
#
_cell.length_a   1.000
_cell.length_b   1.000
_cell.length_c   1.000
_cell.angle_alpha   90.00
_cell.angle_beta   90.00
_cell.angle_gamma   90.00
#
_symmetry.space_group_name_H-M   'P 1'
#
loop_
_entity.id
_entity.type
_entity.pdbx_description
1 polymer ?
#
loop_
_entity_poly.entity_id
_entity_poly.type
_entity_poly.pdbx_seq_one_letter_code
_entity_poly.pdbx_strand_id
1 'polypeptide(L)'
;MAVPRHSLVCLSFLLSFTICFAAEDCLKVYNLTSKKVESVPPSTPVSEVPHNIKCYSRCIIDEYFGDDDKIDLKRLENRARDDEKVILADCKQKYDDDSSDRCDYAYKIIQCLYLGRVN
;
A
#
# COMPACT_ATOMS: atom_id res chain seq x y z
N MET A 1 -12.33 51.34 -9.01
CA MET A 1 -12.81 49.97 -9.27
C MET A 1 -11.72 49.26 -10.07
N ALA A 2 -10.98 48.37 -9.42
CA ALA A 2 -9.87 47.65 -10.03
C ALA A 2 -10.11 46.14 -9.83
N VAL A 3 -10.19 45.41 -10.94
CA VAL A 3 -10.35 43.95 -10.97
C VAL A 3 -8.95 43.34 -10.82
N PRO A 4 -8.67 42.48 -9.82
CA PRO A 4 -7.39 41.82 -9.75
C PRO A 4 -7.38 40.59 -10.65
N ARG A 5 -6.32 40.51 -11.47
CA ARG A 5 -5.86 39.33 -12.21
C ARG A 5 -5.89 38.11 -11.29
N HIS A 6 -6.78 37.16 -11.56
CA HIS A 6 -6.74 35.86 -10.92
C HIS A 6 -5.73 34.99 -11.68
N SER A 7 -4.60 34.76 -11.01
CA SER A 7 -3.53 33.87 -11.42
C SER A 7 -4.07 32.50 -11.81
N LEU A 8 -3.77 32.16 -13.06
CA LEU A 8 -4.03 30.89 -13.73
C LEU A 8 -2.98 29.86 -13.29
N VAL A 9 -2.87 29.55 -11.98
CA VAL A 9 -1.92 28.57 -11.46
C VAL A 9 -2.49 27.92 -10.20
N CYS A 10 -3.35 26.91 -10.34
CA CYS A 10 -3.55 25.84 -9.34
C CYS A 10 -4.63 24.83 -9.81
N LEU A 11 -4.49 24.26 -11.00
CA LEU A 11 -5.42 23.23 -11.48
C LEU A 11 -4.71 21.91 -11.82
N SER A 12 -3.65 21.57 -11.08
CA SER A 12 -2.88 20.34 -11.33
C SER A 12 -2.50 19.54 -10.07
N PHE A 13 -3.09 19.83 -8.90
CA PHE A 13 -2.64 19.26 -7.61
C PHE A 13 -3.66 18.37 -6.89
N LEU A 14 -4.66 17.82 -7.58
CA LEU A 14 -5.76 17.06 -6.93
C LEU A 14 -5.63 15.53 -7.00
N LEU A 15 -4.67 14.98 -7.73
CA LEU A 15 -4.55 13.51 -7.94
C LEU A 15 -3.46 12.83 -7.09
N SER A 16 -2.65 13.58 -6.34
CA SER A 16 -1.58 13.02 -5.50
C SER A 16 -1.94 12.90 -4.01
N PHE A 17 -3.13 13.35 -3.61
CA PHE A 17 -3.51 13.48 -2.19
C PHE A 17 -4.08 12.19 -1.58
N THR A 18 -4.69 11.30 -2.35
CA THR A 18 -5.43 10.14 -1.82
C THR A 18 -4.54 9.11 -1.11
N ILE A 19 -3.33 8.85 -1.61
CA ILE A 19 -2.43 7.85 -1.03
C ILE A 19 -1.77 8.35 0.28
N CYS A 20 -1.51 9.66 0.37
CA CYS A 20 -0.87 10.26 1.54
C CYS A 20 -1.80 10.27 2.76
N PHE A 21 -3.10 10.56 2.55
CA PHE A 21 -4.10 10.50 3.63
C PHE A 21 -4.35 9.09 4.14
N ALA A 22 -4.42 8.10 3.24
CA ALA A 22 -4.60 6.70 3.63
C ALA A 22 -3.47 6.20 4.54
N ALA A 23 -2.22 6.54 4.24
CA ALA A 23 -1.07 6.17 5.06
C ALA A 23 -1.13 6.77 6.47
N GLU A 24 -1.47 8.07 6.60
CA GLU A 24 -1.58 8.72 7.91
C GLU A 24 -2.71 8.15 8.77
N ASP A 25 -3.86 7.83 8.18
CA ASP A 25 -4.99 7.27 8.91
C ASP A 25 -4.70 5.82 9.33
N CYS A 26 -4.07 5.02 8.48
CA CYS A 26 -3.62 3.68 8.85
C CYS A 26 -2.59 3.71 10.01
N LEU A 27 -1.68 4.69 10.05
CA LEU A 27 -0.76 4.86 11.18
C LEU A 27 -1.51 5.09 12.49
N LYS A 28 -2.54 5.95 12.47
CA LYS A 28 -3.37 6.21 13.65
C LYS A 28 -4.14 4.97 14.09
N VAL A 29 -4.78 4.26 13.16
CA VAL A 29 -5.57 3.04 13.44
C VAL A 29 -4.75 1.99 14.19
N TYR A 30 -3.48 1.82 13.81
CA TYR A 30 -2.60 0.81 14.39
C TYR A 30 -1.65 1.34 15.48
N ASN A 31 -1.84 2.59 15.91
CA ASN A 31 -1.00 3.26 16.90
C ASN A 31 0.50 3.20 16.55
N LEU A 32 0.81 3.54 15.29
CA LEU A 32 2.15 3.53 14.73
C LEU A 32 2.61 4.95 14.41
N THR A 33 3.93 5.10 14.33
CA THR A 33 4.57 6.28 13.73
C THR A 33 5.25 5.86 12.44
N SER A 34 5.40 6.79 11.49
CA SER A 34 6.16 6.54 10.26
C SER A 34 7.54 5.98 10.55
N LYS A 35 8.26 6.58 11.52
CA LYS A 35 9.58 6.11 11.99
C LYS A 35 9.55 4.65 12.46
N LYS A 36 8.47 4.20 13.10
CA LYS A 36 8.35 2.82 13.57
C LYS A 36 8.17 1.85 12.40
N VAL A 37 7.39 2.22 11.39
CA VAL A 37 7.22 1.42 10.16
C VAL A 37 8.53 1.40 9.35
N GLU A 38 9.16 2.55 9.15
CA GLU A 38 10.43 2.72 8.43
C GLU A 38 11.60 1.99 9.12
N SER A 39 11.51 1.75 10.42
CA SER A 39 12.52 0.97 11.15
C SER A 39 12.48 -0.53 10.87
N VAL A 40 11.48 -1.03 10.13
CA VAL A 40 11.38 -2.43 9.72
C VAL A 40 11.90 -2.57 8.29
N PRO A 41 13.09 -3.18 8.09
CA PRO A 41 13.60 -3.47 6.75
C PRO A 41 12.60 -4.30 5.94
N PRO A 42 12.46 -4.03 4.63
CA PRO A 42 11.64 -4.87 3.76
C PRO A 42 12.14 -6.33 3.66
N SER A 43 13.36 -6.64 4.08
CA SER A 43 13.89 -8.01 4.15
C SER A 43 13.61 -8.73 5.46
N THR A 44 13.00 -8.08 6.46
CA THR A 44 12.69 -8.70 7.75
C THR A 44 11.70 -9.86 7.58
N PRO A 45 11.97 -11.06 8.16
CA PRO A 45 11.05 -12.18 8.11
C PRO A 45 9.69 -11.82 8.71
N VAL A 46 8.60 -12.25 8.06
CA VAL A 46 7.20 -11.94 8.46
C VAL A 46 6.90 -12.32 9.92
N SER A 47 7.52 -13.39 10.42
CA SER A 47 7.39 -13.86 11.80
C SER A 47 8.00 -12.91 12.84
N GLU A 48 8.97 -12.09 12.44
CA GLU A 48 9.67 -11.13 13.30
C GLU A 48 9.02 -9.74 13.28
N VAL A 49 8.10 -9.51 12.35
CA VAL A 49 7.42 -8.23 12.20
C VAL A 49 6.24 -8.14 13.18
N PRO A 50 6.14 -7.07 13.99
CA PRO A 50 5.00 -6.85 14.86
C PRO A 50 3.66 -6.87 14.09
N HIS A 51 2.65 -7.54 14.65
CA HIS A 51 1.37 -7.73 13.99
C HIS A 51 0.68 -6.42 13.58
N ASN A 52 0.80 -5.36 14.38
CA ASN A 52 0.25 -4.05 14.03
C ASN A 52 0.91 -3.41 12.79
N ILE A 53 2.19 -3.66 12.54
CA ILE A 53 2.89 -3.22 11.31
C ILE A 53 2.42 -4.06 10.12
N LYS A 54 2.20 -5.37 10.31
CA LYS A 54 1.62 -6.23 9.27
C LYS A 54 0.20 -5.78 8.89
N CYS A 55 -0.62 -5.41 9.88
CA CYS A 55 -1.96 -4.92 9.61
C CYS A 55 -1.98 -3.49 9.07
N TYR A 56 -0.99 -2.67 9.39
CA TYR A 56 -0.76 -1.41 8.70
C TYR A 56 -0.57 -1.64 7.20
N SER A 57 0.24 -2.64 6.79
CA SER A 57 0.37 -3.04 5.39
C SER A 57 -0.98 -3.42 4.77
N ARG A 58 -1.84 -4.17 5.49
CA ARG A 58 -3.20 -4.48 5.01
C ARG A 58 -4.05 -3.23 4.80
N CYS A 59 -3.93 -2.23 5.66
CA CYS A 59 -4.71 -0.99 5.57
C CYS A 59 -4.30 -0.10 4.41
N ILE A 60 -3.00 0.09 4.18
CA ILE A 60 -2.50 1.00 3.12
C ILE A 60 -2.84 0.52 1.71
N ILE A 61 -3.04 -0.78 1.51
CA ILE A 61 -3.42 -1.37 0.23
C ILE A 61 -4.82 -2.01 0.30
N ASP A 62 -5.70 -1.55 1.19
CA ASP A 62 -7.03 -2.13 1.36
C ASP A 62 -7.83 -2.19 0.05
N GLU A 63 -7.69 -1.17 -0.78
CA GLU A 63 -8.38 -1.08 -2.06
C GLU A 63 -7.92 -2.14 -3.09
N TYR A 64 -6.83 -2.86 -2.83
CA TYR A 64 -6.30 -3.90 -3.71
C TYR A 64 -6.89 -5.27 -3.39
N PHE A 65 -7.56 -5.40 -2.25
CA PHE A 65 -8.14 -6.65 -1.79
C PHE A 65 -9.55 -6.86 -2.33
N GLY A 66 -9.86 -8.09 -2.71
CA GLY A 66 -11.22 -8.56 -2.99
C GLY A 66 -11.98 -8.91 -1.72
N ASP A 67 -13.20 -9.41 -1.91
CA ASP A 67 -14.09 -9.80 -0.80
C ASP A 67 -13.62 -11.12 -0.12
N ASP A 68 -12.66 -11.81 -0.72
CA ASP A 68 -12.01 -13.03 -0.21
C ASP A 68 -10.77 -12.74 0.65
N ASP A 69 -10.52 -11.47 0.98
CA ASP A 69 -9.33 -11.02 1.70
C ASP A 69 -7.99 -11.34 1.02
N LYS A 70 -8.01 -11.53 -0.30
CA LYS A 70 -6.82 -11.69 -1.14
C LYS A 70 -6.71 -10.57 -2.18
N ILE A 71 -5.54 -10.45 -2.82
CA ILE A 71 -5.35 -9.49 -3.91
C ILE A 71 -6.31 -9.81 -5.06
N ASP A 72 -7.09 -8.81 -5.48
CA ASP A 72 -7.96 -8.87 -6.66
C ASP A 72 -7.30 -8.11 -7.80
N LEU A 73 -6.79 -8.85 -8.79
CA LEU A 73 -6.10 -8.26 -9.94
C LEU A 73 -6.99 -7.28 -10.73
N LYS A 74 -8.32 -7.44 -10.70
CA LYS A 74 -9.23 -6.51 -11.36
C LYS A 74 -9.27 -5.15 -10.66
N ARG A 75 -9.11 -5.13 -9.33
CA ARG A 75 -9.07 -3.88 -8.55
C ARG A 75 -7.78 -3.08 -8.79
N LEU A 76 -6.72 -3.75 -9.26
CA LEU A 76 -5.43 -3.11 -9.56
C LEU A 76 -5.45 -2.25 -10.83
N GLU A 77 -6.40 -2.47 -11.75
CA GLU A 77 -6.36 -1.89 -13.11
C GLU A 77 -6.18 -0.36 -13.13
N ASN A 78 -6.88 0.35 -12.25
CA ASN A 78 -6.82 1.81 -12.15
C ASN A 78 -6.05 2.32 -10.91
N ARG A 79 -5.43 1.41 -10.15
CA ARG A 79 -4.87 1.72 -8.82
C ARG A 79 -3.38 1.44 -8.70
N ALA A 80 -2.87 0.49 -9.48
CA ALA A 80 -1.46 0.15 -9.56
C ALA A 80 -0.92 0.46 -10.96
N ARG A 81 0.38 0.73 -11.05
CA ARG A 81 1.08 0.85 -12.33
C ARG A 81 1.22 -0.51 -13.01
N ASP A 82 1.38 -0.53 -14.32
CA ASP A 82 1.46 -1.80 -15.07
C ASP A 82 2.64 -2.69 -14.62
N ASP A 83 3.77 -2.11 -14.23
CA ASP A 83 4.90 -2.87 -13.65
C ASP A 83 4.55 -3.47 -12.29
N GLU A 84 3.84 -2.71 -11.44
CA GLU A 84 3.35 -3.23 -10.15
C GLU A 84 2.34 -4.34 -10.33
N LYS A 85 1.44 -4.25 -11.33
CA LYS A 85 0.42 -5.27 -11.59
C LYS A 85 1.05 -6.62 -11.88
N VAL A 86 2.12 -6.64 -12.69
CA VAL A 86 2.86 -7.87 -13.01
C VAL A 86 3.49 -8.46 -11.75
N ILE A 87 4.22 -7.65 -10.98
CA ILE A 87 4.86 -8.12 -9.74
C ILE A 87 3.82 -8.59 -8.72
N LEU A 88 2.70 -7.87 -8.56
CA LEU A 88 1.62 -8.24 -7.66
C LEU A 88 0.93 -9.53 -8.07
N ALA A 89 0.81 -9.81 -9.38
CA ALA A 89 0.30 -11.09 -9.87
C ALA A 89 1.23 -12.26 -9.46
N ASP A 90 2.54 -12.09 -9.64
CA ASP A 90 3.53 -13.09 -9.23
C ASP A 90 3.54 -13.28 -7.70
N CYS A 91 3.49 -12.19 -6.94
CA CYS A 91 3.41 -12.21 -5.49
C CYS A 91 2.12 -12.90 -5.00
N LYS A 92 0.98 -12.61 -5.64
CA LYS A 92 -0.29 -13.29 -5.35
C LYS A 92 -0.12 -14.79 -5.57
N GLN A 93 0.36 -15.22 -6.74
CA GLN A 93 0.54 -16.65 -7.05
C GLN A 93 1.42 -17.36 -6.00
N LYS A 94 2.44 -16.68 -5.47
CA LYS A 94 3.36 -17.25 -4.49
C LYS A 94 2.74 -17.42 -3.10
N TYR A 95 1.86 -16.52 -2.67
CA TYR A 95 1.40 -16.45 -1.28
C TYR A 95 -0.10 -16.67 -1.07
N ASP A 96 -0.90 -16.85 -2.12
CA ASP A 96 -2.36 -17.00 -2.02
C ASP A 96 -2.79 -18.17 -1.12
N ASP A 97 -1.96 -19.21 -1.02
CA ASP A 97 -2.24 -20.42 -0.24
C ASP A 97 -1.40 -20.52 1.06
N ASP A 98 -0.58 -19.50 1.37
CA ASP A 98 0.50 -19.58 2.37
C ASP A 98 0.16 -18.89 3.71
N SER A 99 -1.01 -18.26 3.85
CA SER A 99 -1.37 -17.56 5.10
C SER A 99 -2.86 -17.58 5.37
N SER A 100 -3.24 -17.96 6.60
CA SER A 100 -4.59 -17.79 7.14
C SER A 100 -4.81 -16.41 7.77
N ASP A 101 -3.73 -15.72 8.16
CA ASP A 101 -3.82 -14.37 8.69
C ASP A 101 -3.71 -13.33 7.56
N ARG A 102 -4.69 -12.44 7.50
CA ARG A 102 -4.84 -11.42 6.46
C ARG A 102 -3.76 -10.33 6.52
N CYS A 103 -3.24 -10.03 7.71
CA CYS A 103 -2.19 -9.05 7.88
C CYS A 103 -0.84 -9.63 7.47
N ASP A 104 -0.58 -10.90 7.80
CA ASP A 104 0.61 -11.63 7.36
C ASP A 104 0.64 -11.76 5.83
N TYR A 105 -0.50 -12.10 5.21
CA TYR A 105 -0.62 -12.11 3.75
C TYR A 105 -0.33 -10.73 3.16
N ALA A 106 -0.97 -9.67 3.66
CA ALA A 106 -0.76 -8.33 3.13
C ALA A 106 0.69 -7.86 3.26
N TYR A 107 1.34 -8.17 4.38
CA TYR A 107 2.75 -7.86 4.58
C TYR A 107 3.63 -8.63 3.59
N LYS A 108 3.38 -9.93 3.38
CA LYS A 108 4.08 -10.75 2.36
C LYS A 108 3.95 -10.15 0.95
N ILE A 109 2.75 -9.69 0.59
CA ILE A 109 2.50 -9.04 -0.71
C ILE A 109 3.29 -7.74 -0.85
N ILE A 110 3.23 -6.84 0.13
CA ILE A 110 3.98 -5.57 0.12
C ILE A 110 5.50 -5.82 0.07
N GLN A 111 5.99 -6.75 0.90
CA GLN A 111 7.39 -7.16 0.93
C GLN A 111 7.85 -7.68 -0.43
N CYS A 112 7.05 -8.56 -1.05
CA CYS A 112 7.32 -9.10 -2.36
C CYS A 112 7.32 -8.02 -3.46
N LEU A 113 6.36 -7.10 -3.43
CA LEU A 113 6.32 -5.96 -4.35
C LEU A 113 7.57 -5.09 -4.22
N TYR A 114 8.00 -4.80 -2.99
CA TYR A 114 9.20 -4.00 -2.76
C TYR A 114 10.45 -4.69 -3.29
N LEU A 115 10.65 -5.97 -2.93
CA LEU A 115 11.83 -6.73 -3.36
C LEU A 115 11.83 -7.01 -4.87
N GLY A 116 10.67 -7.21 -5.48
CA GLY A 116 10.52 -7.40 -6.92
C GLY A 116 10.85 -6.15 -7.74
N ARG A 117 10.71 -4.95 -7.16
CA ARG A 117 11.09 -3.68 -7.81
C ARG A 117 12.57 -3.33 -7.72
N VAL A 118 13.27 -3.90 -6.75
CA VAL A 118 14.69 -3.64 -6.50
C VAL A 118 15.58 -4.54 -7.38
N ASN A 119 15.01 -5.61 -7.94
CA ASN A 119 15.65 -6.49 -8.93
C ASN A 119 15.37 -6.03 -10.36
#